data_AF-A0A3N4JV29-F1
#
_entry.id   AF-A0A3N4JV29-F1
#
_cell.length_a   1.000
_cell.length_b   1.000
_cell.length_c   1.000
_cell.angle_alpha   90.00
_cell.angle_beta   90.00
_cell.angle_gamma   90.00
#
_symmetry.space_group_name_H-M   'P 1'
#
loop_
_entity.id
_entity.type
_entity.pdbx_description
1 polymer ?
#
loop_
_entity_poly.entity_id
_entity_poly.type
_entity_poly.pdbx_seq_one_letter_code
_entity_poly.pdbx_strand_id
1 'polypeptide(L)' 'GPINTRPSLTIPTGATLLRVIHDFSARSPDELTLRKGEHVELLEKDDEFGDGWYMVS' A
#
# COMPACT_ATOMS: atom_id res chain seq x y z
N GLY A 1 29.78 -10.20 11.45
CA GLY A 1 28.38 -10.64 11.58
C GLY A 1 27.68 -10.39 10.26
N PRO A 2 26.68 -11.19 9.85
CA PRO A 2 26.00 -10.96 8.58
C PRO A 2 25.25 -9.62 8.65
N ILE A 3 25.59 -8.72 7.74
CA ILE A 3 24.84 -7.50 7.46
C ILE A 3 23.45 -7.91 7.00
N ASN A 4 22.44 -7.69 7.84
CA ASN A 4 21.05 -7.88 7.48
C ASN A 4 20.67 -6.74 6.53
N THR A 5 21.00 -6.89 5.24
CA THR A 5 20.54 -5.97 4.19
C THR A 5 19.04 -6.13 4.09
N ARG A 6 18.31 -5.29 4.83
CA ARG A 6 16.89 -5.05 4.58
C ARG A 6 16.79 -4.78 3.08
N PRO A 7 15.99 -5.55 2.31
CA PRO A 7 15.84 -5.27 0.89
C PRO A 7 15.41 -3.81 0.79
N SER A 8 16.25 -3.01 0.16
CA SER A 8 15.86 -1.68 -0.28
C SER A 8 14.63 -1.92 -1.13
N LEU A 9 13.45 -1.49 -0.67
CA LEU A 9 12.28 -1.47 -1.54
C LEU A 9 12.71 -0.62 -2.74
N THR A 10 12.94 -1.25 -3.89
CA THR A 10 13.20 -0.53 -5.13
C THR A 10 11.84 0.00 -5.56
N ILE A 11 11.47 1.15 -5.02
CA ILE A 11 10.26 1.83 -5.38
C ILE A 11 10.48 2.38 -6.79
N PRO A 12 9.61 2.05 -7.77
CA PRO A 12 9.70 2.61 -9.10
C PRO A 12 9.78 4.14 -9.04
N THR A 13 10.65 4.75 -9.82
CA THR A 13 10.76 6.21 -9.91
C THR A 13 9.44 6.77 -10.44
N GLY A 14 8.60 7.30 -9.56
CA GLY A 14 7.26 7.80 -9.88
C GLY A 14 6.11 7.14 -9.11
N ALA A 15 6.37 6.08 -8.33
CA ALA A 15 5.33 5.49 -7.49
C ALA A 15 4.90 6.46 -6.38
N THR A 16 3.60 6.44 -6.07
CA THR A 16 3.05 7.20 -4.95
C THR A 16 2.94 6.28 -3.74
N LEU A 17 3.64 6.61 -2.65
CA LEU A 17 3.50 5.91 -1.38
C LEU A 17 2.45 6.58 -0.49
N LEU A 18 1.53 5.77 0.03
CA LEU A 18 0.55 6.19 1.02
C LEU A 18 0.93 5.64 2.38
N ARG A 19 0.61 6.39 3.44
CA ARG A 19 0.79 5.93 4.82
C ARG A 19 -0.55 5.58 5.43
N VAL A 20 -0.64 4.38 5.97
CA VAL A 20 -1.83 3.90 6.68
C VAL A 20 -1.95 4.64 8.02
N ILE A 21 -3.06 5.35 8.24
CA ILE A 21 -3.30 6.13 9.47
C ILE A 21 -4.19 5.41 10.50
N HIS A 22 -4.93 4.40 10.06
CA HIS A 22 -5.82 3.58 10.88
C HIS A 22 -5.70 2.11 10.49
N ASP A 23 -5.84 1.21 11.46
CA ASP A 23 -5.93 -0.22 11.15
C ASP A 23 -7.21 -0.50 10.36
N PHE A 24 -7.09 -1.38 9.37
CA PHE A 24 -8.22 -1.88 8.60
C PHE A 24 -8.11 -3.40 8.50
N SER A 25 -9.14 -4.12 8.94
CA SER A 25 -9.23 -5.56 8.79
C SER A 25 -10.11 -5.86 7.58
N ALA A 26 -9.54 -6.59 6.60
CA ALA A 26 -10.25 -7.02 5.41
C ALA A 26 -11.51 -7.82 5.79
N ARG A 27 -12.60 -7.57 5.08
CA ARG A 27 -13.92 -8.19 5.26
C ARG A 27 -14.26 -9.17 4.14
N SER A 28 -13.56 -9.07 3.02
CA SER A 28 -13.66 -9.97 1.88
C SER A 28 -12.25 -10.34 1.38
N PRO A 29 -12.12 -11.40 0.56
CA PRO A 29 -10.83 -11.79 -0.02
C PRO A 29 -10.22 -10.76 -0.97
N ASP A 30 -11.03 -9.85 -1.51
CA ASP A 30 -10.59 -8.81 -2.46
C ASP A 30 -10.12 -7.54 -1.72
N GLU A 31 -10.22 -7.49 -0.39
CA GLU A 31 -9.74 -6.41 0.45
C GLU A 31 -8.39 -6.74 1.09
N LEU A 32 -7.52 -5.75 1.23
CA LEU A 32 -6.25 -5.87 1.95
C LEU A 32 -6.42 -5.50 3.42
N THR A 33 -5.73 -6.24 4.30
CA THR A 33 -5.59 -5.86 5.70
C THR A 33 -4.45 -4.86 5.84
N LEU A 34 -4.71 -3.72 6.48
CA LEU A 34 -3.75 -2.63 6.65
C LEU A 34 -3.44 -2.42 8.13
N ARG A 35 -2.17 -2.16 8.47
CA ARG A 35 -1.76 -1.76 9.82
C ARG A 35 -1.29 -0.33 9.85
N LYS A 36 -1.74 0.41 10.86
CA LYS A 36 -1.35 1.80 11.11
C LYS A 36 0.17 1.93 11.13
N GLY A 37 0.68 2.87 10.34
CA GLY A 37 2.11 3.16 10.22
C GLY A 37 2.81 2.41 9.07
N GLU A 38 2.16 1.43 8.46
CA GLU A 38 2.65 0.81 7.23
C GLU A 38 2.55 1.79 6.05
N HIS A 39 3.39 1.55 5.05
CA HIS A 39 3.33 2.24 3.77
C HIS A 39 2.88 1.25 2.70
N VAL A 40 2.01 1.71 1.83
CA VAL A 40 1.52 0.95 0.68
C VAL A 40 1.77 1.74 -0.59
N GLU A 41 1.98 1.04 -1.69
CA GLU A 41 2.09 1.64 -3.01
C GLU A 41 0.70 1.85 -3.59
N LEU A 42 0.42 3.06 -4.08
CA LEU A 42 -0.78 3.37 -4.82
C LEU A 42 -0.62 2.90 -6.26
N LEU A 43 -1.48 1.98 -6.68
CA LEU A 43 -1.50 1.42 -8.03
C LEU A 43 -2.49 2.18 -8.92
N GLU A 44 -3.71 2.40 -8.43
CA GLU A 44 -4.78 3.10 -9.18
C GLU A 44 -5.61 4.01 -8.26
N LYS A 45 -5.95 5.20 -8.78
CA LYS A 45 -6.85 6.17 -8.13
C LYS A 45 -8.30 5.90 -8.51
N ASP A 46 -9.23 6.44 -7.73
CA ASP A 46 -10.65 6.38 -8.04
C ASP A 46 -11.06 7.25 -9.24
N ASP A 47 -10.17 8.09 -9.77
CA ASP A 47 -10.46 9.07 -10.84
C ASP A 47 -11.01 8.45 -12.14
N GLU A 48 -10.66 7.20 -12.46
CA GLU A 48 -11.09 6.52 -13.70
C GLU A 48 -12.51 5.93 -13.63
N PHE A 49 -12.94 5.50 -12.45
CA PHE A 49 -14.23 4.80 -12.26
C PHE A 49 -15.21 5.54 -11.34
N GLY A 50 -14.71 6.39 -10.45
CA GLY A 50 -15.50 7.18 -9.50
C GLY A 50 -16.26 6.36 -8.45
N ASP A 51 -15.79 5.14 -8.15
CA ASP A 51 -16.46 4.21 -7.24
C ASP A 51 -16.00 4.33 -5.77
N GLY A 52 -15.02 5.21 -5.51
CA GLY A 52 -14.48 5.50 -4.18
C GLY A 52 -13.44 4.51 -3.69
N TRP A 53 -12.96 3.58 -4.54
CA TRP A 53 -11.92 2.62 -4.18
C TRP A 53 -10.57 2.99 -4.79
N TYR A 54 -9.52 2.76 -4.00
CA TYR A 54 -8.13 2.87 -4.41
C TYR A 54 -7.52 1.49 -4.42
N MET A 55 -6.73 1.17 -5.43
CA MET A 55 -5.96 -0.07 -5.48
C MET A 55 -4.57 0.17 -4.91
N VAL A 56 -4.17 -0.65 -3.94
CA VAL A 56 -2.89 -0.53 -3.23
C VAL A 56 -2.20 -1.88 -3.07
N SER A 57 -0.88 -1.88 -2.87
CA SER A 57 -0.08 -3.08 -2.54
C SER A 57 0.91 -2.85 -1.41
#